data_AF-A0A949GAL8-F1
#
_entry.id   AF-A0A949GAL8-F1
#
_cell.length_a   1.000
_cell.length_b   1.000
_cell.length_c   1.000
_cell.angle_alpha   90.00
_cell.angle_beta   90.00
_cell.angle_gamma   90.00
#
_symmetry.space_group_name_H-M   'P 1'
#
loop_
_entity.id
_entity.type
_entity.pdbx_description
1 polymer ?
#
loop_
_entity_poly.entity_id
_entity_poly.type
_entity_poly.pdbx_seq_one_letter_code
_entity_poly.pdbx_strand_id
1 'polypeptide(L)'
;MIIKHKEQRVGIYIDAQNLYHSGKNLYHSKVNFGQIVKDALDGRKLVRCVAYVIATESGEENAFFEALTKMGIETKIKDLQIFSSGAKKADWDVGMAIDAVKLSPKLDAVILVTGDGDFVPLVEYLQMNQGCQVEVISFGKSTSAKLIEAADHFMDLDQTPHKYLMRGGGRK
;
A
#
# COMPACT_ATOMS: atom_id res chain seq x y z
N MET A 1 8.40 -14.69 12.38
CA MET A 1 8.73 -15.06 10.99
C MET A 1 7.57 -15.90 10.48
N ILE A 2 6.90 -15.47 9.42
CA ILE A 2 5.72 -16.13 8.86
C ILE A 2 6.10 -17.15 7.81
N ILE A 3 5.21 -18.11 7.52
CA ILE A 3 5.42 -19.10 6.47
C ILE A 3 4.76 -18.58 5.18
N LYS A 4 5.54 -18.46 4.11
CA LYS A 4 5.07 -18.06 2.78
C LYS A 4 5.06 -19.25 1.85
N HIS A 5 3.87 -19.72 1.46
CA HIS A 5 3.72 -20.79 0.48
C HIS A 5 3.46 -20.21 -0.90
N LYS A 6 4.11 -20.74 -1.95
CA LYS A 6 3.96 -20.25 -3.34
C LYS A 6 2.51 -20.28 -3.85
N GLU A 7 1.70 -21.19 -3.32
CA GLU A 7 0.30 -21.35 -3.71
C GLU A 7 -0.66 -20.38 -2.99
N GLN A 8 -0.19 -19.61 -1.99
CA GLN A 8 -1.00 -18.60 -1.33
C GLN A 8 -1.55 -17.60 -2.35
N ARG A 9 -2.85 -17.38 -2.29
CA ARG A 9 -3.59 -16.34 -2.99
C ARG A 9 -3.43 -15.02 -2.24
N VAL A 10 -2.80 -14.05 -2.87
CA VAL A 10 -2.42 -12.78 -2.25
C VAL A 10 -3.25 -11.63 -2.81
N GLY A 11 -3.80 -10.82 -1.92
CA GLY A 11 -4.32 -9.49 -2.23
C GLY A 11 -3.37 -8.41 -1.74
N ILE A 12 -3.04 -7.43 -2.57
CA ILE A 12 -2.18 -6.30 -2.21
C ILE A 12 -2.98 -5.01 -2.31
N TYR A 13 -3.01 -4.24 -1.23
CA TYR A 13 -3.75 -2.99 -1.11
C TYR A 13 -2.77 -1.87 -0.75
N ILE A 14 -2.64 -0.89 -1.64
CA ILE A 14 -1.59 0.13 -1.57
C ILE A 14 -2.21 1.49 -1.30
N ASP A 15 -1.87 2.06 -0.14
CA ASP A 15 -2.09 3.47 0.14
C ASP A 15 -0.98 4.28 -0.53
N ALA A 16 -1.25 4.71 -1.76
CA ALA A 16 -0.23 5.38 -2.57
C ALA A 16 0.15 6.74 -1.98
N GLN A 17 -0.79 7.43 -1.31
CA GLN A 17 -0.52 8.71 -0.68
C GLN A 17 0.41 8.57 0.51
N ASN A 18 0.13 7.61 1.42
CA ASN A 18 0.96 7.38 2.60
C ASN A 18 2.42 7.07 2.22
N LEU A 19 2.63 6.22 1.21
CA LEU A 19 3.98 5.90 0.73
C LEU A 19 4.62 7.05 -0.04
N TYR A 20 3.85 7.79 -0.85
CA TYR A 20 4.36 8.96 -1.54
C TYR A 20 4.86 10.03 -0.56
N HIS A 21 4.08 10.33 0.48
CA HIS A 21 4.47 11.27 1.53
C HIS A 21 5.72 10.78 2.27
N SER A 22 5.78 9.48 2.60
CA SER A 22 6.96 8.89 3.24
C SER A 22 8.21 9.02 2.37
N GLY A 23 8.14 8.62 1.09
CA GLY A 23 9.27 8.72 0.15
C GLY A 23 9.72 10.16 -0.09
N LYS A 24 8.77 11.10 -0.21
CA LYS A 24 9.08 12.53 -0.43
C LYS A 24 9.68 13.19 0.80
N ASN A 25 9.12 12.96 1.98
CA ASN A 25 9.50 13.67 3.20
C ASN A 25 10.75 13.08 3.85
N LEU A 26 10.89 11.75 3.85
CA LEU A 26 12.03 11.07 4.48
C LEU A 26 13.22 10.94 3.54
N TYR A 27 12.97 10.79 2.23
CA TYR A 27 13.99 10.39 1.28
C TYR A 27 14.13 11.31 0.06
N HIS A 28 13.28 12.34 -0.05
CA HIS A 28 13.26 13.27 -1.19
C HIS A 28 13.25 12.56 -2.55
N SER A 29 12.59 11.39 -2.64
CA SER A 29 12.55 10.58 -3.84
C SER A 29 11.18 9.96 -4.08
N LYS A 30 10.93 9.56 -5.33
CA LYS A 30 9.71 8.85 -5.73
C LYS A 30 9.80 7.39 -5.31
N VAL A 31 8.68 6.78 -4.94
CA VAL A 31 8.61 5.37 -4.57
C VAL A 31 8.53 4.48 -5.81
N ASN A 32 9.23 3.35 -5.77
CA ASN A 32 9.21 2.32 -6.79
C ASN A 32 8.18 1.23 -6.44
N PHE A 33 6.90 1.52 -6.69
CA PHE A 33 5.79 0.62 -6.36
C PHE A 33 5.88 -0.76 -7.01
N GLY A 34 6.36 -0.85 -8.26
CA GLY A 34 6.50 -2.15 -8.91
C GLY A 34 7.53 -3.05 -8.23
N GLN A 35 8.63 -2.48 -7.73
CA GLN A 35 9.61 -3.26 -6.98
C GLN A 35 9.08 -3.68 -5.61
N ILE A 36 8.29 -2.82 -4.95
CA ILE A 36 7.58 -3.17 -3.71
C ILE A 36 6.63 -4.34 -3.97
N VAL A 37 5.75 -4.25 -4.97
CA VAL A 37 4.78 -5.31 -5.31
C VAL A 37 5.48 -6.62 -5.66
N LYS A 38 6.57 -6.56 -6.43
CA LYS A 38 7.35 -7.73 -6.81
C LYS A 38 7.90 -8.48 -5.60
N ASP A 39 8.55 -7.75 -4.67
CA ASP A 39 9.14 -8.37 -3.49
C ASP A 39 8.08 -8.77 -2.46
N ALA A 40 7.02 -7.98 -2.32
CA ALA A 40 5.88 -8.27 -1.45
C ALA A 40 5.21 -9.59 -1.85
N LEU A 41 4.99 -9.78 -3.16
CA LEU A 41 4.36 -10.98 -3.69
C LEU A 41 5.24 -12.22 -3.46
N ASP A 42 6.55 -12.09 -3.55
CA ASP A 42 7.54 -13.15 -3.29
C ASP A 42 7.24 -14.45 -4.07
N GLY A 43 6.83 -14.30 -5.33
CA GLY A 43 6.50 -15.43 -6.22
C GLY A 43 5.21 -16.20 -5.86
N ARG A 44 4.36 -15.66 -4.97
CA ARG A 44 3.04 -16.21 -4.66
C ARG A 44 1.99 -15.87 -5.72
N LYS A 45 0.79 -16.43 -5.61
CA LYS A 45 -0.28 -16.20 -6.59
C LYS A 45 -0.99 -14.89 -6.31
N LEU A 46 -0.72 -13.88 -7.13
CA LEU A 46 -1.44 -12.61 -7.05
C LEU A 46 -2.89 -12.78 -7.51
N VAL A 47 -3.85 -12.51 -6.63
CA VAL A 47 -5.28 -12.46 -6.99
C VAL A 47 -5.67 -11.05 -7.37
N ARG A 48 -5.23 -10.05 -6.61
CA ARG A 48 -5.52 -8.64 -6.90
C ARG A 48 -4.47 -7.70 -6.32
N CYS A 49 -4.14 -6.65 -7.06
CA CYS A 49 -3.27 -5.57 -6.59
C CYS A 49 -3.98 -4.24 -6.88
N VAL A 50 -4.33 -3.49 -5.83
CA VAL A 50 -5.06 -2.23 -5.96
C VAL A 50 -4.26 -1.11 -5.29
N ALA A 51 -4.00 -0.04 -6.02
CA ALA A 51 -3.48 1.22 -5.51
C ALA A 51 -4.60 2.25 -5.39
N TYR A 52 -4.70 2.84 -4.20
CA TYR A 52 -5.64 3.88 -3.84
C TYR A 52 -4.94 5.22 -3.98
N VAL A 53 -5.39 6.02 -4.94
CA VAL A 53 -4.76 7.28 -5.34
C VAL A 53 -5.77 8.42 -5.30
N ILE A 54 -5.28 9.64 -5.10
CA ILE A 54 -6.11 10.84 -5.10
C ILE A 54 -5.76 11.70 -6.30
N ALA A 55 -6.78 12.08 -7.05
CA ALA A 55 -6.62 13.03 -8.13
C ALA A 55 -6.67 14.47 -7.59
N THR A 56 -5.72 15.28 -8.04
CA THR A 56 -5.73 16.73 -7.86
C THR A 56 -6.28 17.41 -9.12
N GLU A 57 -6.84 18.61 -8.97
CA GLU A 57 -7.43 19.35 -10.09
C GLU A 57 -6.42 19.67 -11.21
N SER A 58 -5.12 19.70 -10.92
CA SER A 58 -4.06 19.97 -11.91
C SER A 58 -3.80 18.79 -12.85
N GLY A 59 -4.20 17.56 -12.50
CA GLY A 59 -3.99 16.36 -13.31
C GLY A 59 -2.53 15.92 -13.46
N GLU A 60 -1.60 16.51 -12.69
CA GLU A 60 -0.16 16.19 -12.76
C GLU A 60 0.16 14.72 -12.43
N GLU A 61 -0.77 14.02 -11.77
CA GLU A 61 -0.60 12.63 -11.35
C GLU A 61 -1.02 11.59 -12.41
N ASN A 62 -1.59 12.01 -13.54
CA ASN A 62 -2.07 11.08 -14.57
C ASN A 62 -0.96 10.14 -15.10
N ALA A 63 0.24 10.68 -15.33
CA ALA A 63 1.39 9.88 -15.76
C ALA A 63 1.80 8.83 -14.72
N PHE A 64 1.60 9.13 -13.42
CA PHE A 64 1.84 8.19 -12.34
C PHE A 64 0.77 7.08 -12.33
N PHE A 65 -0.50 7.42 -12.49
CA PHE A 65 -1.60 6.44 -12.55
C PHE A 65 -1.45 5.49 -13.75
N GLU A 66 -1.07 6.01 -14.91
CA GLU A 66 -0.76 5.19 -16.09
C GLU A 66 0.42 4.24 -15.84
N ALA A 67 1.45 4.71 -15.14
CA ALA A 67 2.60 3.87 -14.81
C ALA A 67 2.22 2.70 -13.91
N LEU A 68 1.37 2.94 -12.89
CA LEU A 68 0.84 1.87 -12.03
C LEU A 68 0.04 0.84 -12.85
N THR A 69 -0.83 1.30 -13.73
CA THR A 69 -1.63 0.42 -14.59
C THR A 69 -0.74 -0.44 -15.50
N LYS A 70 0.30 0.16 -16.10
CA LYS A 70 1.29 -0.57 -16.92
C LYS A 70 2.08 -1.62 -16.13
N MET A 71 2.20 -1.44 -14.81
CA MET A 71 2.80 -2.42 -13.90
C MET A 71 1.83 -3.52 -13.45
N GLY A 72 0.59 -3.52 -13.95
CA GLY A 72 -0.44 -4.48 -13.54
C GLY A 72 -1.06 -4.18 -12.17
N ILE A 73 -0.94 -2.94 -11.70
CA ILE A 73 -1.55 -2.45 -10.46
C ILE A 73 -2.84 -1.73 -10.83
N GLU A 74 -3.99 -2.24 -10.38
CA GLU A 74 -5.27 -1.57 -10.57
C GLU A 74 -5.28 -0.25 -9.78
N THR A 75 -5.78 0.83 -10.37
CA THR A 75 -5.85 2.14 -9.70
C THR A 75 -7.29 2.50 -9.37
N LYS A 76 -7.57 2.79 -8.10
CA LYS A 76 -8.82 3.41 -7.66
C LYS A 76 -8.56 4.88 -7.34
N ILE A 77 -9.20 5.75 -8.13
CA ILE A 77 -9.02 7.21 -8.08
C ILE A 77 -10.19 7.83 -7.31
N LYS A 78 -9.88 8.72 -6.38
CA LYS A 78 -10.88 9.55 -5.69
C LYS A 78 -10.48 11.01 -5.85
N ASP A 79 -11.45 11.84 -6.18
CA ASP A 79 -11.23 13.27 -6.29
C ASP A 79 -11.08 13.88 -4.89
N LEU A 80 -10.18 14.86 -4.78
CA LEU A 80 -10.02 15.64 -3.55
C LEU A 80 -11.34 16.33 -3.20
N GLN A 81 -11.97 15.92 -2.10
CA GLN A 81 -13.22 16.54 -1.64
C GLN A 81 -12.91 17.72 -0.72
N ILE A 82 -13.39 18.90 -1.12
CA ILE A 82 -13.34 20.13 -0.33
C ILE A 82 -14.75 20.37 0.23
N PHE A 83 -14.90 20.25 1.53
CA PHE A 83 -16.17 20.51 2.21
C PHE A 83 -16.41 22.01 2.37
N SER A 84 -17.68 22.39 2.53
CA SER A 84 -18.08 23.78 2.79
C SER A 84 -17.46 24.38 4.05
N SER A 85 -17.00 23.54 4.98
CA SER A 85 -16.23 23.93 6.17
C SER A 85 -14.75 24.26 5.89
N GLY A 86 -14.28 24.10 4.65
CA GLY A 86 -12.86 24.19 4.29
C GLY A 86 -12.06 22.92 4.60
N ALA A 87 -12.67 21.91 5.24
CA ALA A 87 -12.03 20.62 5.47
C ALA A 87 -11.78 19.91 4.13
N LYS A 88 -10.58 19.36 3.96
CA LYS A 88 -10.21 18.56 2.79
C LYS A 88 -10.17 17.11 3.21
N LYS A 89 -10.98 16.24 2.58
CA LYS A 89 -10.88 14.79 2.80
C LYS A 89 -10.27 14.14 1.57
N ALA A 90 -9.12 13.52 1.80
CA ALA A 90 -8.31 12.89 0.77
C ALA A 90 -7.95 11.45 1.12
N ASP A 91 -8.38 10.88 2.25
CA ASP A 91 -8.04 9.51 2.59
C ASP A 91 -8.89 8.49 1.80
N TRP A 92 -8.30 7.30 1.62
CA TRP A 92 -8.96 6.13 1.07
C TRP A 92 -9.25 5.07 2.14
N ASP A 93 -8.98 5.35 3.41
CA ASP A 93 -8.87 4.34 4.47
C ASP A 93 -10.08 3.43 4.57
N VAL A 94 -11.27 4.04 4.60
CA VAL A 94 -12.54 3.31 4.64
C VAL A 94 -12.73 2.48 3.36
N GLY A 95 -12.44 3.05 2.18
CA GLY A 95 -12.62 2.36 0.91
C GLY A 95 -11.68 1.16 0.77
N MET A 96 -10.41 1.36 1.14
CA MET A 96 -9.40 0.31 1.16
C MET A 96 -9.76 -0.82 2.14
N ALA A 97 -10.18 -0.48 3.36
CA ALA A 97 -10.62 -1.45 4.35
C ALA A 97 -11.81 -2.28 3.86
N ILE A 98 -12.81 -1.63 3.28
CA ILE A 98 -14.00 -2.31 2.74
C ILE A 98 -13.64 -3.26 1.59
N ASP A 99 -12.75 -2.86 0.69
CA ASP A 99 -12.32 -3.72 -0.41
C ASP A 99 -11.48 -4.91 0.07
N ALA A 100 -10.62 -4.71 1.06
CA ALA A 100 -9.84 -5.77 1.69
C ALA A 100 -10.75 -6.82 2.34
N VAL A 101 -11.72 -6.39 3.14
CA VAL A 101 -12.72 -7.25 3.78
C VAL A 101 -13.59 -7.99 2.75
N LYS A 102 -14.00 -7.32 1.66
CA LYS A 102 -14.83 -7.95 0.64
C LYS A 102 -14.12 -9.08 -0.10
N LEU A 103 -12.82 -8.94 -0.35
CA LEU A 103 -12.05 -9.92 -1.11
C LEU A 103 -11.42 -10.99 -0.22
N SER A 104 -11.22 -10.73 1.08
CA SER A 104 -10.55 -11.64 2.01
C SER A 104 -11.03 -13.08 1.99
N PRO A 105 -12.33 -13.41 1.76
CA PRO A 105 -12.75 -14.83 1.67
C PRO A 105 -12.13 -15.60 0.49
N LYS A 106 -11.47 -14.91 -0.45
CA LYS A 106 -10.77 -15.47 -1.61
C LYS A 106 -9.25 -15.43 -1.48
N LEU A 107 -8.73 -14.96 -0.36
CA LEU A 107 -7.31 -14.71 -0.14
C LEU A 107 -6.81 -15.58 1.02
N ASP A 108 -5.56 -16.04 0.88
CA ASP A 108 -4.85 -16.73 1.95
C ASP A 108 -3.94 -15.74 2.70
N ALA A 109 -3.49 -14.68 2.02
CA ALA A 109 -2.75 -13.58 2.62
C ALA A 109 -3.21 -12.20 2.08
N VAL A 110 -3.21 -11.21 2.96
CA VAL A 110 -3.49 -9.81 2.64
C VAL A 110 -2.23 -8.99 2.95
N ILE A 111 -1.80 -8.19 1.98
CA ILE A 111 -0.68 -7.27 2.15
C ILE A 111 -1.22 -5.84 2.13
N LEU A 112 -1.03 -5.12 3.23
CA LEU A 112 -1.33 -3.71 3.35
C LEU A 112 -0.04 -2.92 3.16
N VAL A 113 0.03 -2.10 2.12
CA VAL A 113 1.16 -1.22 1.85
C VAL A 113 0.77 0.17 2.35
N THR A 114 0.96 0.38 3.65
CA THR A 114 0.66 1.63 4.39
C THR A 114 1.38 1.64 5.73
N GLY A 115 1.73 2.82 6.24
CA GLY A 115 2.24 3.03 7.59
C GLY A 115 1.19 3.44 8.62
N ASP A 116 -0.08 3.58 8.23
CA ASP A 116 -1.12 4.20 9.06
C ASP A 116 -1.69 3.26 10.14
N GLY A 117 -1.62 3.71 11.39
CA GLY A 117 -2.12 2.98 12.56
C GLY A 117 -3.63 2.77 12.57
N ASP A 118 -4.40 3.55 11.80
CA ASP A 118 -5.85 3.42 11.72
C ASP A 118 -6.30 2.11 11.04
N PHE A 119 -5.39 1.37 10.40
CA PHE A 119 -5.66 0.04 9.85
C PHE A 119 -5.52 -1.11 10.84
N VAL A 120 -5.11 -0.88 12.10
CA VAL A 120 -5.02 -1.95 13.11
C VAL A 120 -6.32 -2.76 13.23
N PRO A 121 -7.53 -2.15 13.30
CA PRO A 121 -8.78 -2.91 13.34
C PRO A 121 -9.03 -3.77 12.09
N LEU A 122 -8.55 -3.33 10.92
CA LEU A 122 -8.63 -4.12 9.69
C LEU A 122 -7.71 -5.35 9.77
N VAL A 123 -6.47 -5.17 10.26
CA VAL A 123 -5.52 -6.27 10.46
C VAL A 123 -6.12 -7.34 11.38
N GLU A 124 -6.62 -6.92 12.55
CA GLU A 124 -7.24 -7.82 13.52
C GLU A 124 -8.44 -8.57 12.93
N TYR A 125 -9.31 -7.88 12.19
CA TYR A 125 -10.47 -8.50 11.55
C TYR A 125 -10.06 -9.55 10.50
N LEU A 126 -9.10 -9.22 9.63
CA LEU A 126 -8.62 -10.14 8.59
C LEU A 126 -7.99 -11.40 9.19
N GLN A 127 -7.26 -11.26 10.30
CA GLN A 127 -6.68 -12.40 11.02
C GLN A 127 -7.76 -13.23 11.73
N MET A 128 -8.56 -12.59 12.57
CA MET A 128 -9.47 -13.30 13.50
C MET A 128 -10.73 -13.83 12.80
N ASN A 129 -11.29 -13.07 11.86
CA ASN A 129 -12.57 -13.42 11.24
C ASN A 129 -12.40 -14.13 9.89
N GLN A 130 -11.32 -13.86 9.18
CA GLN A 130 -11.11 -14.39 7.81
C GLN A 130 -9.99 -15.43 7.76
N GLY A 131 -9.17 -15.53 8.82
CA GLY A 131 -8.04 -16.45 8.87
C GLY A 131 -6.93 -16.10 7.87
N CYS A 132 -6.92 -14.87 7.34
CA CYS A 132 -5.89 -14.42 6.42
C CYS A 132 -4.61 -14.11 7.22
N GLN A 133 -3.46 -14.49 6.68
CA GLN A 133 -2.18 -13.93 7.13
C GLN A 133 -2.08 -12.48 6.66
N VAL A 134 -1.80 -11.55 7.57
CA VAL A 134 -1.74 -10.11 7.25
C VAL A 134 -0.30 -9.61 7.34
N GLU A 135 0.18 -9.06 6.23
CA GLU A 135 1.50 -8.45 6.13
C GLU A 135 1.37 -6.95 5.94
N VAL A 136 2.23 -6.18 6.60
CA VAL A 136 2.33 -4.73 6.44
C VAL A 136 3.66 -4.40 5.79
N ILE A 137 3.63 -3.45 4.85
CA ILE A 137 4.82 -2.98 4.14
C ILE A 137 4.83 -1.45 4.14
N SER A 138 5.86 -0.86 4.70
CA SER A 138 6.05 0.60 4.69
C SER A 138 7.49 0.97 5.07
N PHE A 139 7.81 2.26 5.03
CA PHE A 139 9.04 2.80 5.61
C PHE A 139 8.89 2.83 7.14
N GLY A 140 9.68 2.05 7.86
CA GLY A 140 9.58 1.91 9.33
C GLY A 140 9.57 3.24 10.08
N LYS A 141 10.36 4.23 9.64
CA LYS A 141 10.42 5.58 10.23
C LYS A 141 9.11 6.36 10.20
N SER A 142 8.18 6.04 9.30
CA SER A 142 6.86 6.68 9.19
C SER A 142 5.71 5.71 9.48
N THR A 143 5.99 4.57 10.11
CA THR A 143 5.00 3.53 10.39
C THR A 143 4.60 3.52 11.85
N SER A 144 3.30 3.36 12.12
CA SER A 144 2.77 3.16 13.47
C SER A 144 3.33 1.87 14.10
N ALA A 145 3.92 2.00 15.30
CA ALA A 145 4.40 0.84 16.06
C ALA A 145 3.27 -0.17 16.34
N LYS A 146 2.05 0.31 16.62
CA LYS A 146 0.89 -0.55 16.84
C LYS A 146 0.51 -1.36 15.60
N LEU A 147 0.66 -0.78 14.41
CA LEU A 147 0.41 -1.49 13.16
C LEU A 147 1.45 -2.59 12.93
N ILE A 148 2.72 -2.30 13.21
CA ILE A 148 3.81 -3.28 13.13
C ILE A 148 3.55 -4.44 14.10
N GLU A 149 3.14 -4.14 15.32
CA GLU A 149 2.85 -5.13 16.36
C GLU A 149 1.63 -5.99 16.03
N ALA A 150 0.60 -5.42 15.39
CA ALA A 150 -0.62 -6.15 15.02
C ALA A 150 -0.43 -7.08 13.81
N ALA A 151 0.45 -6.75 12.87
CA ALA A 151 0.67 -7.53 11.67
C ALA A 151 1.42 -8.85 11.95
N ASP A 152 1.12 -9.91 11.19
CA ASP A 152 1.88 -11.17 11.27
C ASP A 152 3.32 -10.99 10.80
N HIS A 153 3.53 -10.05 9.88
CA HIS A 153 4.85 -9.70 9.35
C HIS A 153 4.90 -8.24 8.89
N PHE A 154 6.02 -7.59 9.21
CA PHE A 154 6.33 -6.27 8.71
C PHE A 154 7.55 -6.31 7.79
N MET A 155 7.37 -5.87 6.55
CA MET A 155 8.48 -5.66 5.62
C MET A 155 8.88 -4.18 5.65
N ASP A 156 10.01 -3.91 6.30
CA ASP A 156 10.54 -2.57 6.44
C ASP A 156 11.34 -2.14 5.19
N LEU A 157 10.80 -1.17 4.46
CA LEU A 157 11.44 -0.60 3.27
C LEU A 157 12.72 0.18 3.61
N ASP A 158 12.89 0.62 4.87
CA ASP A 158 14.08 1.34 5.34
C ASP A 158 15.33 0.45 5.42
N GLN A 159 15.18 -0.87 5.37
CA GLN A 159 16.31 -1.80 5.37
C GLN A 159 17.09 -1.74 4.05
N THR A 160 16.40 -1.50 2.93
CA THR A 160 17.02 -1.36 1.59
C THR A 160 16.34 -0.26 0.76
N PRO A 161 16.42 1.01 1.17
CA PRO A 161 15.62 2.09 0.59
C PRO A 161 15.98 2.36 -0.87
N HIS A 162 17.24 2.15 -1.27
CA HIS A 162 17.72 2.30 -2.65
C HIS A 162 17.04 1.33 -3.65
N LYS A 163 16.42 0.25 -3.16
CA LYS A 163 15.65 -0.70 -3.97
C LYS A 163 14.21 -0.22 -4.19
N TYR A 164 13.65 0.47 -3.20
CA TYR A 164 12.24 0.89 -3.14
C TYR A 164 12.01 2.35 -3.49
N LEU A 165 13.08 3.10 -3.71
CA LEU A 165 13.04 4.47 -4.20
C LEU A 165 13.58 4.49 -5.63
N MET A 166 12.95 5.30 -6.48
CA MET A 166 13.45 5.59 -7.81
C MET A 166 14.82 6.27 -7.67
N ARG A 167 15.81 5.80 -8.43
CA ARG A 167 17.05 6.56 -8.57
C ARG A 167 16.70 7.90 -9.20
N GLY A 168 17.03 8.99 -8.53
CA GLY A 168 16.92 10.32 -9.11
C GLY A 168 17.58 10.28 -10.48
N GLY A 169 16.84 10.68 -11.52
CA GLY A 169 17.38 10.80 -12.87
C GLY A 169 18.50 11.83 -12.84
N GLY A 170 19.73 11.39 -12.58
CA GLY A 170 20.89 12.12 -12.99
C GLY A 170 20.77 12.27 -14.49
N ARG A 171 20.52 13.52 -14.94
CA ARG A 171 20.80 13.93 -16.31
C ARG A 171 22.19 13.36 -16.65
N LYS A 172 22.23 12.41 -17.58
CA LYS A 172 23.41 12.24 -18.41
C LYS A 172 23.45 13.40 -19.39
#